data_AF-A0A291DPK1-F1
#
_entry.id   AF-A0A291DPK1-F1
#
_cell.length_a   1.000
_cell.length_b   1.000
_cell.length_c   1.000
_cell.angle_alpha   90.00
_cell.angle_beta   90.00
_cell.angle_gamma   90.00
#
_symmetry.space_group_name_H-M   'P 1'
#
loop_
_entity.id
_entity.type
_entity.pdbx_description
1 polymer ?
#
loop_
_entity_poly.entity_id
_entity_poly.type
_entity_poly.pdbx_seq_one_letter_code
_entity_poly.pdbx_strand_id
1 'polypeptide(L)'
;MKEIEKIGIKTSNKQPVKEISYQDIYGLGDTLEQLKSWQEPLCVLEKFFSDKKRPANKQKIIRDYHACSLLFHVFLTDFGSSLEKLELQIGDLKTRRKV
;
A
#
# COMPACT_ATOMS: atom_id res chain seq x y z
N MET A 1 10.12 23.69 45.45
CA MET A 1 9.82 23.89 44.01
C MET A 1 8.92 22.74 43.59
N LYS A 2 7.68 22.99 43.18
CA LYS A 2 6.80 21.94 42.66
C LYS A 2 7.25 21.63 41.23
N GLU A 3 7.70 20.41 40.99
CA GLU A 3 7.79 19.86 39.64
C GLU A 3 6.42 20.03 38.97
N ILE A 4 6.36 20.88 37.95
CA ILE A 4 5.21 20.94 37.06
C ILE A 4 5.27 19.63 36.29
N GLU A 5 4.49 18.64 36.74
CA GLU A 5 4.25 17.42 35.96
C GLU A 5 3.82 17.87 34.56
N LYS A 6 4.67 17.61 33.57
CA LYS A 6 4.33 17.77 32.16
C LYS A 6 3.23 16.73 31.90
N ILE A 7 1.96 17.14 32.01
CA ILE A 7 0.81 16.25 31.76
C ILE A 7 0.82 15.98 30.24
N GLY A 8 1.58 14.96 29.84
CA GLY A 8 1.61 14.45 28.48
C GLY A 8 0.23 13.93 28.08
N ILE A 9 -0.05 13.92 26.78
CA ILE A 9 -1.33 13.47 26.25
C ILE A 9 -1.43 11.96 26.47
N LYS A 10 -2.45 11.50 27.20
CA LYS A 10 -2.66 10.08 27.50
C LYS A 10 -3.97 9.57 26.92
N THR A 11 -3.98 8.30 26.55
CA THR A 11 -5.22 7.59 26.19
C THR A 11 -6.13 7.41 27.42
N SER A 12 -7.38 6.96 27.21
CA SER A 12 -8.30 6.59 28.30
C SER A 12 -7.70 5.57 29.28
N ASN A 13 -6.82 4.70 28.78
CA ASN A 13 -6.08 3.70 29.55
C ASN A 13 -4.76 4.24 30.13
N LYS A 14 -4.59 5.58 30.20
CA LYS A 14 -3.42 6.29 30.73
C LYS A 14 -2.09 6.00 30.00
N GLN A 15 -2.13 5.53 28.75
CA GLN A 15 -0.93 5.26 27.97
C GLN A 15 -0.47 6.52 27.22
N PRO A 16 0.83 6.81 27.12
CA PRO A 16 1.31 7.98 26.38
C PRO A 16 1.06 7.83 24.87
N VAL A 17 0.68 8.93 24.21
CA VAL A 17 0.26 8.93 22.80
C VAL A 17 1.48 9.11 21.89
N LYS A 18 1.52 8.44 20.74
CA LYS A 18 2.57 8.64 19.74
C LYS A 18 2.40 9.99 19.05
N GLU A 19 3.49 10.71 18.82
CA GLU A 19 3.47 11.90 17.99
C GLU A 19 3.40 11.49 16.52
N ILE A 20 2.24 11.70 15.89
CA ILE A 20 2.00 11.46 14.47
C ILE A 20 1.69 12.80 13.82
N SER A 21 2.44 13.16 12.78
CA SER A 21 2.22 14.39 12.03
C SER A 21 1.19 14.18 10.91
N TYR A 22 0.59 15.26 10.42
CA TYR A 22 -0.24 15.20 9.22
C TYR A 22 0.52 14.66 8.01
N GLN A 23 1.81 14.98 7.87
CA GLN A 23 2.64 14.46 6.78
C GLN A 23 2.76 12.93 6.83
N ASP A 24 2.85 12.35 8.02
CA ASP A 24 2.89 10.90 8.17
C ASP A 24 1.57 10.26 7.71
N ILE A 25 0.44 10.90 8.04
CA ILE A 25 -0.90 10.44 7.64
C ILE A 25 -1.09 10.54 6.12
N TYR A 26 -0.72 11.68 5.52
CA TYR A 26 -0.79 11.86 4.07
C TYR A 26 0.15 10.88 3.35
N GLY A 27 1.38 10.72 3.83
CA GLY A 27 2.33 9.78 3.25
C GLY A 27 1.82 8.33 3.26
N LEU A 28 1.16 7.89 4.33
CA LEU A 28 0.49 6.58 4.37
C LEU A 28 -0.69 6.51 3.41
N GLY A 29 -1.48 7.59 3.31
CA GLY A 29 -2.60 7.73 2.38
C GLY A 29 -2.16 7.58 0.93
N ASP A 30 -1.09 8.26 0.53
CA ASP A 30 -0.54 8.23 -0.82
C ASP A 30 -0.07 6.80 -1.19
N THR A 31 0.67 6.14 -0.30
CA THR A 31 1.11 4.75 -0.53
C THR A 31 -0.09 3.79 -0.62
N LEU A 32 -1.13 4.01 0.18
CA LEU A 32 -2.37 3.22 0.10
C LEU A 32 -3.12 3.45 -1.22
N GLU A 33 -3.17 4.69 -1.71
CA GLU A 33 -3.80 5.02 -2.98
C GLU A 33 -3.05 4.38 -4.16
N GLN A 34 -1.70 4.41 -4.13
CA GLN A 34 -0.87 3.69 -5.09
C GLN A 34 -1.19 2.19 -5.11
N LEU A 35 -1.26 1.54 -3.95
CA LEU A 35 -1.65 0.12 -3.86
C LEU A 35 -3.06 -0.14 -4.41
N LYS A 36 -4.02 0.75 -4.13
CA LYS A 36 -5.40 0.64 -4.64
C LYS A 36 -5.49 0.84 -6.15
N SER A 37 -4.61 1.66 -6.73
CA SER A 37 -4.60 1.92 -8.18
C SER A 37 -4.41 0.63 -9.01
N TRP A 38 -3.81 -0.42 -8.41
CA TRP A 38 -3.63 -1.72 -9.04
C TRP A 38 -4.91 -2.56 -9.15
N GLN A 39 -6.01 -2.20 -8.47
CA GLN A 39 -7.24 -2.98 -8.51
C GLN A 39 -7.79 -3.15 -9.94
N GLU A 40 -7.90 -2.06 -10.69
CA GLU A 40 -8.41 -2.11 -12.07
C GLU A 40 -7.50 -2.91 -13.02
N PRO A 41 -6.17 -2.67 -13.07
CA PRO A 41 -5.25 -3.51 -13.85
C PRO A 41 -5.30 -5.00 -13.49
N LEU A 42 -5.40 -5.34 -12.20
CA LEU A 42 -5.50 -6.73 -11.77
C LEU A 42 -6.82 -7.38 -12.25
N CYS A 43 -7.92 -6.63 -12.28
CA CYS A 43 -9.17 -7.11 -12.87
C CYS A 43 -9.03 -7.43 -14.37
N VAL A 44 -8.17 -6.72 -15.11
CA VAL A 44 -7.88 -7.04 -16.53
C VAL A 44 -7.17 -8.38 -16.64
N LEU A 45 -6.15 -8.62 -15.79
CA LEU A 45 -5.46 -9.91 -15.72
C LEU A 45 -6.44 -11.04 -15.37
N GLU A 46 -7.26 -10.84 -14.35
CA GLU A 46 -8.25 -11.82 -13.91
C GLU A 46 -9.22 -12.18 -15.03
N LYS A 47 -9.77 -11.18 -15.74
CA LYS A 47 -10.66 -11.39 -16.88
C LYS A 47 -9.99 -12.19 -18.00
N PHE A 48 -8.74 -11.88 -18.33
CA PHE A 48 -8.01 -12.59 -19.38
C PHE A 48 -7.74 -14.05 -19.02
N PHE A 49 -7.25 -14.31 -17.80
CA PHE A 49 -6.87 -15.66 -17.39
C PHE A 49 -8.07 -16.55 -16.99
N SER A 50 -9.17 -15.95 -16.54
CA SER A 50 -10.39 -16.67 -16.15
C SER A 50 -11.31 -17.01 -17.33
N ASP A 51 -11.04 -16.46 -18.53
CA ASP A 51 -11.83 -16.75 -19.72
C ASP A 51 -11.64 -18.20 -20.17
N LYS A 52 -12.66 -19.03 -19.87
CA LYS A 52 -12.76 -20.43 -20.28
C LYS A 52 -13.20 -20.59 -21.74
N LYS A 53 -13.71 -19.53 -22.39
CA LYS A 53 -14.15 -19.51 -23.79
C LYS A 53 -13.13 -18.76 -24.65
N ARG A 54 -11.88 -19.21 -24.61
CA ARG A 54 -10.80 -18.58 -25.38
C ARG A 54 -11.15 -18.50 -26.88
N PRO A 55 -10.92 -17.35 -27.53
CA PRO A 55 -11.15 -17.22 -28.95
C PRO A 55 -10.21 -18.15 -29.74
N ALA A 56 -10.69 -18.76 -30.83
CA ALA A 56 -9.86 -19.62 -31.68
C ALA A 56 -8.67 -18.87 -32.35
N ASN A 57 -8.68 -17.53 -32.33
CA ASN A 57 -7.62 -16.71 -32.88
C ASN A 57 -6.35 -16.75 -32.01
N LYS A 58 -5.45 -17.67 -32.35
CA LYS A 58 -4.15 -17.87 -31.69
C LYS A 58 -3.28 -16.62 -31.65
N GLN A 59 -3.26 -15.80 -32.71
CA GLN A 59 -2.46 -14.57 -32.73
C GLN A 59 -2.96 -13.54 -31.71
N LYS A 60 -4.29 -13.40 -31.59
CA LYS A 60 -4.89 -12.52 -30.57
C LYS A 60 -4.50 -12.98 -29.17
N ILE A 61 -4.60 -14.28 -28.89
CA ILE A 61 -4.22 -14.85 -27.58
C ILE A 61 -2.76 -14.55 -27.25
N ILE A 62 -1.83 -14.73 -28.19
CA ILE A 62 -0.40 -14.49 -27.95
C ILE A 62 -0.15 -13.01 -27.62
N ARG A 63 -0.76 -12.08 -28.35
CA ARG A 63 -0.62 -10.64 -28.08
C ARG A 63 -1.19 -10.25 -26.72
N ASP A 64 -2.40 -10.72 -26.42
CA ASP A 64 -3.08 -10.41 -25.17
C ASP A 64 -2.32 -11.00 -23.98
N TYR A 65 -1.77 -12.23 -24.13
CA TYR A 65 -0.90 -12.86 -23.13
C TYR A 65 0.38 -12.04 -22.90
N HIS A 66 1.05 -11.60 -23.98
CA HIS A 66 2.25 -10.78 -23.86
C HIS A 66 1.96 -9.47 -23.13
N ALA A 67 0.86 -8.79 -23.46
CA ALA A 67 0.42 -7.58 -22.77
C ALA A 67 0.13 -7.84 -21.28
N CYS A 68 -0.58 -8.93 -20.95
CA CYS A 68 -0.85 -9.32 -19.56
C CYS A 68 0.43 -9.68 -18.80
N SER A 69 1.40 -10.33 -19.46
CA SER A 69 2.68 -10.66 -18.84
C SER A 69 3.51 -9.41 -18.53
N LEU A 70 3.51 -8.42 -19.43
CA LEU A 70 4.15 -7.12 -19.16
C LEU A 70 3.47 -6.40 -18.01
N LEU A 71 2.13 -6.35 -18.01
CA LEU A 71 1.36 -5.72 -16.94
C LEU A 71 1.64 -6.36 -15.59
N PHE A 72 1.68 -7.69 -15.54
CA PHE A 72 2.01 -8.44 -14.33
C PHE A 72 3.44 -8.16 -13.84
N HIS A 73 4.40 -8.01 -14.74
CA HIS A 73 5.77 -7.66 -14.37
C HIS A 73 5.85 -6.28 -13.72
N VAL A 74 5.20 -5.27 -14.32
CA VAL A 74 5.13 -3.93 -13.73
C VAL A 74 4.43 -3.95 -12.37
N PHE A 75 3.32 -4.69 -12.27
CA PHE A 75 2.63 -4.88 -10.99
C PHE A 75 3.55 -5.46 -9.92
N LEU A 76 4.28 -6.56 -10.22
CA LEU A 76 5.15 -7.20 -9.24
C LEU A 76 6.21 -6.24 -8.70
N THR A 77 6.84 -5.47 -9.58
CA THR A 77 7.86 -4.51 -9.18
C THR A 77 7.27 -3.38 -8.35
N ASP A 78 6.21 -2.73 -8.84
CA ASP A 78 5.62 -1.57 -8.17
C ASP A 78 4.93 -1.92 -6.84
N PHE A 79 4.22 -3.06 -6.80
CA PHE A 79 3.61 -3.57 -5.59
C PHE A 79 4.67 -3.89 -4.53
N GLY A 80 5.77 -4.54 -4.93
CA GLY A 80 6.88 -4.85 -4.03
C GLY A 80 7.48 -3.59 -3.41
N SER A 81 7.79 -2.59 -4.23
CA SER A 81 8.32 -1.30 -3.76
C SER A 81 7.32 -0.54 -2.88
N SER A 82 6.04 -0.57 -3.23
CA SER A 82 4.98 0.08 -2.44
C SER A 82 4.78 -0.61 -1.08
N LEU A 83 4.90 -1.93 -1.03
CA LEU A 83 4.80 -2.71 0.21
C LEU A 83 5.99 -2.42 1.15
N GLU A 84 7.21 -2.44 0.62
CA GLU A 84 8.42 -2.09 1.39
C GLU A 84 8.33 -0.67 1.95
N LYS A 85 7.89 0.30 1.13
CA LYS A 85 7.66 1.68 1.56
C LYS A 85 6.64 1.75 2.69
N LEU A 86 5.53 1.02 2.59
CA LEU A 86 4.50 1.00 3.63
C LEU A 86 5.03 0.41 4.94
N GLU A 87 5.81 -0.67 4.86
CA GLU A 87 6.46 -1.29 6.02
C GLU A 87 7.42 -0.33 6.72
N LEU A 88 8.22 0.42 5.95
CA LEU A 88 9.10 1.46 6.48
C LEU A 88 8.31 2.58 7.16
N GLN A 89 7.27 3.11 6.49
CA GLN A 89 6.40 4.15 7.07
C GLN A 89 5.76 3.71 8.39
N ILE A 90 5.29 2.46 8.46
CA ILE A 90 4.74 1.88 9.70
C ILE A 90 5.83 1.69 10.76
N GLY A 91 7.02 1.22 10.36
CA GLY A 91 8.17 1.04 11.23
C GLY A 91 8.58 2.34 11.91
N ASP A 92 8.70 3.41 11.15
CA ASP A 92 9.05 4.75 11.64
C ASP A 92 8.00 5.28 12.63
N LEU A 93 6.71 5.09 12.34
CA LEU A 93 5.63 5.47 13.25
C LEU A 93 5.68 4.70 14.58
N LYS A 94 6.10 3.44 14.56
CA LYS A 94 6.26 2.62 15.77
C LYS A 94 7.44 3.09 16.62
N THR A 95 8.50 3.65 16.04
CA THR A 95 9.70 4.12 16.78
C THR A 95 9.58 5.55 17.29
N ARG A 96 8.65 6.36 16.76
CA ARG A 96 8.47 7.78 17.15
C ARG A 96 8.28 7.99 18.64
N ARG A 97 8.74 9.14 19.15
CA ARG A 97 8.58 9.50 20.56
C ARG A 97 7.10 9.58 20.94
N LYS A 98 6.84 9.39 22.24
CA LYS A 98 5.52 9.60 22.82
C LYS A 98 5.44 11.02 23.42
N VAL A 99 4.27 11.64 23.32
CA VAL A 99 3.93 12.97 23.87
C VAL A 99 2.85 12.86 24.92
#